data_AF-W7WML0-F1
#
_entry.id   AF-W7WML0-F1
#
_cell.length_a   1.000
_cell.length_b   1.000
_cell.length_c   1.000
_cell.angle_alpha   90.00
_cell.angle_beta   90.00
_cell.angle_gamma   90.00
#
_symmetry.space_group_name_H-M   'P 1'
#
loop_
_entity.id
_entity.type
_entity.pdbx_description
1 polymer ?
#
loop_
_entity_poly.entity_id
_entity_poly.type
_entity_poly.pdbx_seq_one_letter_code
_entity_poly.pdbx_strand_id
1 'polypeptide(L)'
;MTEAYADGEGLTLAQLCHATITTSDNTAGNLILASYGGPQALTQYARQLGDKITRLDRNEPDLNTRVEGGSLDTTSPRAMAMTMNKLLLGDALSPLSRNLLRQWLLENTTGGKRLKAGTPADWTVGDKTGTNKTDANDIGILLPPQGAPVLVTAYLADSTASSQIKDATLAEVGRLTSIGIR
;
A
#
# COMPACT_ATOMS: atom_id res chain seq x y z
N MET A 1 -5.64 0.91 21.38
CA MET A 1 -4.80 2.13 21.41
C MET A 1 -3.85 2.02 20.24
N THR A 2 -3.85 2.98 19.32
CA THR A 2 -2.90 3.01 18.19
C THR A 2 -1.69 3.86 18.55
N GLU A 3 -0.66 3.89 17.71
CA GLU A 3 0.60 4.58 18.02
C GLU A 3 0.40 6.09 18.23
N ALA A 4 -0.61 6.68 17.58
CA ALA A 4 -0.92 8.10 17.69
C ALA A 4 -2.00 8.48 18.72
N TYR A 5 -2.74 7.52 19.31
CA TYR A 5 -3.94 7.81 20.12
C TYR A 5 -4.05 6.90 21.35
N ALA A 6 -3.17 7.13 22.32
CA ALA A 6 -3.10 6.38 23.58
C ALA A 6 -4.01 6.94 24.70
N ASP A 7 -4.97 7.81 24.37
CA ASP A 7 -5.56 8.75 25.34
C ASP A 7 -6.98 8.39 25.84
N GLY A 8 -7.49 7.19 25.56
CA GLY A 8 -8.58 6.57 26.34
C GLY A 8 -9.96 6.46 25.67
N GLU A 9 -10.23 7.19 24.59
CA GLU A 9 -11.40 6.95 23.73
C GLU A 9 -10.96 6.09 22.54
N GLY A 10 -11.44 4.84 22.46
CA GLY A 10 -11.07 3.93 21.37
C GLY A 10 -11.39 4.51 19.99
N LEU A 11 -10.63 4.12 18.97
CA LEU A 11 -10.85 4.56 17.59
C LEU A 11 -11.95 3.74 16.90
N THR A 12 -12.74 4.40 16.07
CA THR A 12 -13.65 3.74 15.12
C THR A 12 -12.86 2.98 14.05
N LEU A 13 -13.48 1.99 13.40
CA LEU A 13 -12.83 1.26 12.30
C LEU A 13 -12.39 2.18 11.15
N ALA A 14 -13.17 3.23 10.85
CA ALA A 14 -12.80 4.20 9.83
C ALA A 14 -11.54 5.00 10.21
N GLN A 15 -11.41 5.40 11.49
CA GLN A 15 -10.20 6.07 11.98
C GLN A 15 -8.99 5.14 11.98
N LEU A 16 -9.18 3.86 12.32
CA LEU A 16 -8.11 2.86 12.20
C LEU A 16 -7.64 2.73 10.75
N CYS A 17 -8.56 2.55 9.79
CA CYS A 17 -8.22 2.46 8.38
C CYS A 17 -7.52 3.72 7.87
N HIS A 18 -8.00 4.91 8.26
CA HIS A 18 -7.37 6.18 7.93
C HIS A 18 -5.92 6.25 8.44
N ALA A 19 -5.68 5.93 9.71
CA ALA A 19 -4.34 5.91 10.29
C ALA A 19 -3.42 4.89 9.60
N THR A 20 -3.90 3.66 9.37
CA THR A 20 -3.11 2.62 8.67
C THR A 20 -2.69 3.06 7.27
N ILE A 21 -3.56 3.75 6.52
CA ILE A 21 -3.23 4.19 5.16
C ILE A 21 -2.34 5.44 5.17
N THR A 22 -2.66 6.45 5.99
CA THR A 22 -2.05 7.78 5.88
C THR A 22 -0.71 7.94 6.59
N THR A 23 -0.51 7.19 7.68
CA THR A 23 0.71 7.24 8.51
C THR A 23 1.41 5.88 8.66
N SER A 24 0.82 4.80 8.12
CA SER A 24 1.34 3.44 8.25
C SER A 24 1.35 2.91 9.70
N ASP A 25 0.36 3.29 10.51
CA ASP A 25 0.21 2.84 11.90
C ASP A 25 0.00 1.31 11.97
N ASN A 26 1.02 0.61 12.46
CA ASN A 26 1.06 -0.86 12.52
C ASN A 26 0.07 -1.40 13.56
N THR A 27 -0.11 -0.66 14.66
CA THR A 27 -1.05 -1.05 15.71
C THR A 27 -2.48 -0.96 15.21
N ALA A 28 -2.82 0.08 14.45
CA ALA A 28 -4.10 0.18 13.76
C ALA A 28 -4.31 -0.99 12.77
N GLY A 29 -3.27 -1.37 12.01
CA GLY A 29 -3.30 -2.50 11.09
C GLY A 29 -3.64 -3.83 11.78
N ASN A 30 -3.02 -4.10 12.93
CA ASN A 30 -3.33 -5.29 13.74
C ASN A 30 -4.77 -5.30 14.28
N LEU A 31 -5.28 -4.14 14.71
CA LEU A 31 -6.67 -4.03 15.19
C LEU A 31 -7.69 -4.25 14.07
N ILE A 32 -7.41 -3.73 12.87
CA ILE A 32 -8.22 -3.98 11.67
C ILE A 32 -8.24 -5.47 11.33
N LEU A 33 -7.06 -6.12 11.28
CA LEU A 33 -6.98 -7.56 11.02
C LEU A 33 -7.79 -8.37 12.03
N ALA A 34 -7.67 -8.06 13.32
CA ALA A 34 -8.40 -8.74 14.38
C ALA A 34 -9.92 -8.60 14.23
N SER A 35 -10.43 -7.52 13.63
CA SER A 35 -11.87 -7.27 13.51
C SER A 35 -12.58 -8.17 12.48
N TYR A 36 -11.87 -8.83 11.56
CA TYR A 36 -12.48 -9.64 10.51
C TYR A 36 -11.88 -11.06 10.34
N GLY A 37 -11.05 -11.51 11.28
CA GLY A 37 -10.52 -12.89 11.28
C GLY A 37 -9.05 -13.04 10.91
N GLY A 38 -8.27 -11.94 10.95
CA GLY A 38 -6.82 -11.97 10.91
C GLY A 38 -6.20 -12.17 9.52
N PRO A 39 -4.90 -12.50 9.46
CA PRO A 39 -4.14 -12.68 8.22
C PRO A 39 -4.77 -13.68 7.23
N GLN A 40 -5.33 -14.77 7.75
CA GLN A 40 -5.97 -15.81 6.93
C GLN A 40 -7.22 -15.27 6.24
N ALA A 41 -8.03 -14.46 6.92
CA ALA A 41 -9.20 -13.84 6.32
C ALA A 41 -8.82 -12.83 5.22
N LEU A 42 -7.74 -12.05 5.40
CA LEU A 42 -7.22 -11.17 4.35
C LEU A 42 -6.76 -11.98 3.13
N THR A 43 -6.03 -13.07 3.35
CA THR A 43 -5.59 -13.96 2.27
C THR A 43 -6.77 -14.57 1.53
N GLN A 44 -7.82 -15.01 2.25
CA GLN A 44 -9.05 -15.52 1.65
C GLN A 44 -9.78 -14.44 0.83
N TYR A 45 -9.86 -13.21 1.34
CA TYR A 45 -10.44 -12.09 0.60
C TYR A 45 -9.66 -11.80 -0.70
N ALA A 46 -8.33 -11.83 -0.67
CA ALA A 46 -7.51 -11.71 -1.87
C ALA A 46 -7.87 -12.81 -2.90
N ARG A 47 -8.10 -14.06 -2.46
CA ARG A 47 -8.54 -15.16 -3.33
C ARG A 47 -9.92 -14.91 -3.94
N GLN A 48 -10.87 -14.33 -3.19
CA GLN A 48 -12.18 -13.92 -3.72
C GLN A 48 -12.05 -12.84 -4.79
N LEU A 49 -11.07 -11.94 -4.65
CA LEU A 49 -10.67 -10.99 -5.68
C LEU A 49 -9.88 -11.63 -6.83
N GLY A 50 -9.72 -12.95 -6.87
CA GLY A 50 -8.97 -13.66 -7.91
C GLY A 50 -7.45 -13.48 -7.83
N ASP A 51 -6.93 -12.85 -6.79
CA ASP A 51 -5.50 -12.80 -6.49
C ASP A 51 -5.09 -14.14 -5.87
N LYS A 52 -4.29 -14.91 -6.61
CA LYS A 52 -3.79 -16.23 -6.19
C LYS A 52 -2.39 -16.16 -5.55
N ILE A 53 -1.78 -14.99 -5.50
CA ILE A 53 -0.37 -14.81 -5.14
C ILE A 53 -0.24 -14.16 -3.76
N THR A 54 -0.95 -13.06 -3.52
CA THR A 54 -0.86 -12.34 -2.24
C THR A 54 -1.23 -13.26 -1.10
N ARG A 55 -0.42 -13.23 -0.04
CA ARG A 55 -0.71 -13.89 1.24
C ARG A 55 -0.21 -13.02 2.37
N LEU A 56 -0.98 -13.03 3.45
CA LEU A 56 -0.58 -12.52 4.75
C LEU A 56 -0.71 -13.68 5.74
N ASP A 57 0.38 -13.93 6.46
CA ASP A 57 0.55 -15.08 7.33
C ASP A 57 0.69 -14.64 8.79
N ARG A 58 1.24 -13.44 9.02
CA ARG A 58 1.57 -12.91 10.35
C ARG A 58 1.04 -11.49 10.53
N ASN A 59 0.99 -11.05 11.78
CA ASN A 59 0.67 -9.68 12.18
C ASN A 59 1.95 -8.82 12.28
N GLU A 60 1.80 -7.52 12.47
CA GLU A 60 2.92 -6.65 12.83
C GLU A 60 3.41 -6.95 14.27
N PRO A 61 4.72 -6.89 14.55
CA PRO A 61 5.84 -6.59 13.64
C PRO A 61 6.38 -7.81 12.87
N ASP A 62 5.89 -9.02 13.17
CA ASP A 62 6.49 -10.26 12.68
C ASP A 62 6.46 -10.40 11.16
N LEU A 63 5.43 -9.85 10.49
CA LEU A 63 5.30 -9.85 9.02
C LEU A 63 6.48 -9.17 8.33
N ASN A 64 7.16 -8.22 8.99
CA ASN A 64 8.32 -7.51 8.46
C ASN A 64 9.62 -8.32 8.56
N THR A 65 9.60 -9.49 9.22
CA THR A 65 10.76 -10.36 9.32
C THR A 65 10.78 -11.35 8.17
N ARG A 66 11.78 -11.22 7.30
CA ARG A 66 12.02 -12.17 6.21
C ARG A 66 12.36 -13.54 6.77
N VAL A 67 11.81 -14.58 6.15
CA VAL A 67 12.12 -15.98 6.45
C VAL A 67 12.94 -16.55 5.30
N GLU A 68 14.02 -17.27 5.63
CA GLU A 68 14.89 -17.91 4.64
C GLU A 68 14.08 -18.91 3.78
N GLY A 69 14.19 -18.78 2.46
CA GLY A 69 13.36 -19.56 1.51
C GLY A 69 11.86 -19.27 1.56
N GLY A 70 11.43 -18.29 2.38
CA GLY A 70 10.04 -18.10 2.78
C GLY A 70 9.19 -17.36 1.76
N SER A 71 7.96 -17.85 1.59
CA SER A 71 6.88 -17.18 0.86
C SER A 71 5.94 -16.38 1.77
N LEU A 72 6.24 -16.26 3.07
CA LEU A 72 5.33 -15.67 4.05
C LEU A 72 5.20 -14.16 3.84
N ASP A 73 3.98 -13.64 3.95
CA ASP A 73 3.69 -12.20 3.88
C ASP A 73 4.14 -11.56 2.55
N THR A 74 4.04 -12.31 1.45
CA THR A 74 4.51 -11.89 0.13
C THR A 74 3.39 -11.66 -0.88
N THR A 75 3.72 -10.89 -1.91
CA THR A 75 2.94 -10.72 -3.13
C THR A 75 3.88 -10.60 -4.34
N SER A 76 3.31 -10.40 -5.53
CA SER A 76 4.05 -9.94 -6.70
C SER A 76 3.53 -8.57 -7.13
N PRO A 77 4.35 -7.71 -7.77
CA PRO A 77 3.89 -6.42 -8.29
C PRO A 77 2.63 -6.56 -9.16
N ARG A 78 2.63 -7.53 -10.08
CA ARG A 78 1.47 -7.80 -10.96
C ARG A 78 0.21 -8.16 -10.18
N ALA A 79 0.31 -9.03 -9.19
CA ALA A 79 -0.86 -9.43 -8.39
C ALA A 79 -1.43 -8.24 -7.62
N MET A 80 -0.56 -7.45 -6.98
CA MET A 80 -0.97 -6.24 -6.28
C MET A 80 -1.62 -5.22 -7.22
N ALA A 81 -1.09 -5.00 -8.42
CA ALA A 81 -1.67 -4.07 -9.40
C ALA A 81 -3.09 -4.51 -9.83
N MET A 82 -3.31 -5.82 -10.02
CA MET A 82 -4.62 -6.38 -10.34
C MET A 82 -5.61 -6.24 -9.17
N THR A 83 -5.15 -6.46 -7.94
CA THR A 83 -5.95 -6.27 -6.72
C THR A 83 -6.32 -4.79 -6.55
N MET A 84 -5.36 -3.88 -6.70
CA MET A 84 -5.61 -2.44 -6.72
C MET A 84 -6.60 -2.05 -7.81
N ASN A 85 -6.52 -2.63 -9.01
CA ASN A 85 -7.49 -2.34 -10.06
C ASN A 85 -8.91 -2.68 -9.63
N LYS A 86 -9.12 -3.84 -8.99
CA LYS A 86 -10.45 -4.24 -8.50
C LYS A 86 -10.96 -3.34 -7.38
N LEU A 87 -10.09 -2.98 -6.43
CA LEU A 87 -10.46 -2.18 -5.26
C LEU A 87 -10.66 -0.70 -5.62
N LEU A 88 -9.77 -0.15 -6.45
CA LEU A 88 -9.72 1.28 -6.73
C LEU A 88 -10.50 1.65 -7.98
N LEU A 89 -10.60 0.81 -9.01
CA LEU A 89 -11.23 1.17 -10.29
C LEU A 89 -12.43 0.28 -10.64
N GLY A 90 -12.40 -0.99 -10.25
CA GLY A 90 -13.44 -1.99 -10.45
C GLY A 90 -14.57 -1.92 -9.42
N ASP A 91 -15.35 -2.99 -9.30
CA ASP A 91 -16.61 -3.05 -8.54
C ASP A 91 -16.52 -3.86 -7.23
N ALA A 92 -15.31 -4.22 -6.79
CA ALA A 92 -15.11 -4.98 -5.55
C ALA A 92 -15.58 -4.23 -4.29
N LEU A 93 -15.62 -2.90 -4.36
CA LEU A 93 -16.10 -2.01 -3.30
C LEU A 93 -17.31 -1.21 -3.78
N SER A 94 -18.21 -0.89 -2.84
CA SER A 94 -19.25 0.12 -3.06
C SER A 94 -18.63 1.44 -3.54
N PRO A 95 -19.35 2.26 -4.32
CA PRO A 95 -18.80 3.55 -4.78
C PRO A 95 -18.30 4.45 -3.65
N LEU A 96 -19.03 4.48 -2.51
CA LEU A 96 -18.64 5.26 -1.33
C LEU A 96 -17.33 4.74 -0.73
N SER A 97 -17.22 3.42 -0.49
CA SER A 97 -16.03 2.80 0.10
C SER A 97 -14.80 2.96 -0.80
N ARG A 98 -14.98 2.87 -2.11
CA ARG A 98 -13.92 3.07 -3.11
C ARG A 98 -13.39 4.50 -3.09
N ASN A 99 -14.29 5.48 -3.05
CA ASN A 99 -13.90 6.89 -2.98
C ASN A 99 -13.17 7.20 -1.67
N LEU A 100 -13.64 6.63 -0.56
CA LEU A 100 -12.98 6.79 0.74
C LEU A 100 -11.57 6.19 0.75
N LEU A 101 -11.38 4.98 0.21
CA LEU A 101 -10.06 4.38 0.08
C LEU A 101 -9.12 5.22 -0.81
N ARG A 102 -9.62 5.71 -1.96
CA ARG A 102 -8.85 6.61 -2.82
C ARG A 102 -8.46 7.89 -2.09
N GLN A 103 -9.38 8.49 -1.34
CA GLN A 103 -9.09 9.69 -0.55
C GLN A 103 -7.98 9.43 0.47
N TRP A 104 -8.05 8.33 1.23
CA TRP A 104 -7.01 8.01 2.20
C TRP A 104 -5.64 7.79 1.55
N LEU A 105 -5.58 7.16 0.38
CA LEU A 105 -4.33 7.03 -0.38
C LEU A 105 -3.76 8.40 -0.79
N LEU A 106 -4.62 9.34 -1.21
CA LEU A 106 -4.22 10.71 -1.55
C LEU A 106 -3.70 11.50 -0.34
N GLU A 107 -4.22 11.20 0.85
CA GLU A 107 -3.82 11.79 2.12
C GLU A 107 -2.56 11.15 2.72
N ASN A 108 -1.97 10.12 2.08
CA ASN A 108 -0.76 9.48 2.56
C ASN A 108 0.41 10.46 2.67
N THR A 109 1.08 10.41 3.82
CA THR A 109 2.20 11.30 4.15
C THR A 109 3.57 10.61 4.06
N THR A 110 3.58 9.29 3.92
CA THR A 110 4.80 8.48 3.95
C THR A 110 5.53 8.38 2.61
N GLY A 111 4.82 8.62 1.49
CA GLY A 111 5.29 8.41 0.11
C GLY A 111 6.12 9.52 -0.51
N GLY A 112 6.36 10.62 0.20
CA GLY A 112 6.88 11.87 -0.39
C GLY A 112 8.20 11.76 -1.15
N LYS A 113 9.02 10.74 -0.85
CA LYS A 113 10.34 10.51 -1.48
C LYS A 113 10.35 9.40 -2.54
N ARG A 114 9.22 8.73 -2.78
CA ARG A 114 9.11 7.53 -3.62
C ARG A 114 8.39 7.84 -4.92
N LEU A 115 7.34 7.11 -5.30
CA LEU A 115 6.65 7.31 -6.59
C LEU A 115 6.29 8.79 -6.81
N LYS A 116 5.77 9.44 -5.76
CA LYS A 116 5.39 10.86 -5.77
C LYS A 116 6.55 11.80 -6.14
N ALA A 117 7.79 11.50 -5.74
CA ALA A 117 8.93 12.36 -5.98
C ALA A 117 9.39 12.40 -7.45
N GLY A 118 9.15 11.33 -8.21
CA GLY A 118 9.50 11.29 -9.63
C GLY A 118 8.32 11.54 -10.58
N THR A 119 7.09 11.51 -10.07
CA THR A 119 5.89 11.79 -10.86
C THR A 119 5.80 13.29 -11.20
N PRO A 120 5.32 13.70 -12.39
CA PRO A 120 5.15 15.11 -12.74
C PRO A 120 4.30 15.88 -11.72
N ALA A 121 4.65 17.14 -11.48
CA ALA A 121 4.06 17.96 -10.42
C ALA A 121 2.56 18.29 -10.63
N ASP A 122 2.07 18.21 -11.87
CA ASP A 122 0.67 18.41 -12.24
C ASP A 122 -0.18 17.13 -12.11
N TRP A 123 0.42 16.00 -11.74
CA TRP A 123 -0.29 14.75 -11.47
C TRP A 123 -0.59 14.63 -9.98
N THR A 124 -1.75 14.07 -9.67
CA THR A 124 -2.09 13.72 -8.30
C THR A 124 -1.67 12.28 -8.01
N VAL A 125 -1.00 12.03 -6.88
CA VAL A 125 -0.54 10.70 -6.46
C VAL A 125 -1.19 10.31 -5.14
N GLY A 126 -1.88 9.17 -5.13
CA GLY A 126 -2.30 8.50 -3.91
C GLY A 126 -1.61 7.16 -3.78
N ASP A 127 -0.90 6.93 -2.68
CA ASP A 127 0.02 5.80 -2.54
C ASP A 127 -0.02 5.14 -1.17
N LYS A 128 0.61 3.97 -1.08
CA LYS A 128 0.92 3.29 0.18
C LYS A 128 2.32 2.73 0.13
N THR A 129 3.12 3.14 1.10
CA THR A 129 4.49 2.67 1.27
C THR A 129 4.58 1.38 2.09
N GLY A 130 5.64 0.61 1.89
CA GLY A 130 6.10 -0.44 2.80
C GLY A 130 7.61 -0.35 2.99
N THR A 131 8.09 -0.54 4.21
CA THR A 131 9.53 -0.44 4.52
C THR A 131 9.90 -1.43 5.60
N ASN A 132 10.95 -2.20 5.36
CA ASN A 132 11.69 -2.89 6.42
C ASN A 132 13.19 -2.60 6.23
N LYS A 133 14.06 -3.32 6.94
CA LYS A 133 15.52 -3.06 6.90
C LYS A 133 16.09 -3.13 5.48
N THR A 134 15.78 -4.19 4.74
CA THR A 134 16.33 -4.44 3.38
C THR A 134 15.40 -3.99 2.28
N ASP A 135 14.11 -3.84 2.57
CA ASP A 135 13.08 -3.66 1.57
C ASP A 135 12.54 -2.24 1.57
N ALA A 136 12.09 -1.77 0.41
CA ALA A 136 11.37 -0.53 0.23
C ALA A 136 10.39 -0.68 -0.92
N ASN A 137 9.11 -0.43 -0.67
CA ASN A 137 8.04 -0.67 -1.61
C ASN A 137 7.13 0.55 -1.69
N ASP A 138 6.53 0.76 -2.84
CA ASP A 138 5.52 1.79 -3.02
C ASP A 138 4.51 1.36 -4.08
N ILE A 139 3.23 1.51 -3.77
CA ILE A 139 2.12 1.20 -4.67
C ILE A 139 1.18 2.39 -4.71
N GLY A 140 0.68 2.77 -5.88
CA GLY A 140 -0.16 3.96 -5.98
C GLY A 140 -1.04 4.03 -7.21
N ILE A 141 -2.04 4.90 -7.11
CA ILE A 141 -2.85 5.40 -8.21
C ILE A 141 -2.34 6.80 -8.57
N LEU A 142 -1.84 6.93 -9.80
CA LEU A 142 -1.33 8.16 -10.37
C LEU A 142 -2.39 8.73 -11.31
N LEU A 143 -2.78 9.98 -11.07
CA LEU A 143 -3.86 10.67 -11.76
C LEU A 143 -3.27 11.80 -12.61
N PRO A 144 -3.14 11.61 -13.94
CA PRO A 144 -2.76 12.71 -14.82
C PRO A 144 -3.85 13.79 -14.84
N PRO A 145 -3.52 15.04 -15.21
CA PRO A 145 -4.52 16.10 -15.37
C PRO A 145 -5.53 15.77 -16.47
N GLN A 146 -5.12 14.98 -17.47
CA GLN A 146 -5.97 14.47 -18.54
C GLN A 146 -5.66 12.99 -18.79
N GLY A 147 -6.69 12.18 -19.03
CA GLY A 147 -6.54 10.75 -19.32
C GLY A 147 -6.94 9.85 -18.16
N ALA A 148 -6.66 8.55 -18.32
CA ALA A 148 -7.04 7.53 -17.35
C ALA A 148 -6.04 7.45 -16.18
N PRO A 149 -6.49 7.09 -14.98
CA PRO A 149 -5.61 6.73 -13.87
C PRO A 149 -4.63 5.61 -14.23
N VAL A 150 -3.45 5.65 -13.62
CA VAL A 150 -2.40 4.66 -13.80
C VAL A 150 -2.11 4.00 -12.47
N LEU A 151 -2.15 2.66 -12.44
CA LEU A 151 -1.80 1.91 -11.23
C LEU A 151 -0.35 1.47 -11.34
N VAL A 152 0.44 1.82 -10.32
CA VAL A 152 1.87 1.50 -10.24
C VAL A 152 2.11 0.68 -8.98
N THR A 153 2.89 -0.38 -9.12
CA THR A 153 3.33 -1.20 -7.99
C THR A 153 4.81 -1.48 -8.13
N ALA A 154 5.61 -0.98 -7.19
CA ALA A 154 7.05 -1.09 -7.21
C ALA A 154 7.54 -1.70 -5.89
N TYR A 155 8.32 -2.78 -6.00
CA TYR A 155 8.86 -3.51 -4.86
C TYR A 155 10.36 -3.63 -5.02
N LEU A 156 11.10 -3.25 -4.00
CA LEU A 156 12.53 -3.49 -3.89
C LEU A 156 12.76 -4.30 -2.63
N ALA A 157 13.13 -5.57 -2.80
CA ALA A 157 13.35 -6.50 -1.70
C ALA A 157 14.82 -6.91 -1.65
N ASP A 158 15.29 -7.30 -0.45
CA ASP A 158 16.61 -7.87 -0.21
C ASP A 158 17.79 -7.00 -0.71
N SER A 159 17.64 -5.68 -0.57
CA SER A 159 18.65 -4.72 -1.02
C SER A 159 19.49 -4.21 0.14
N THR A 160 20.80 -4.30 -0.02
CA THR A 160 21.80 -3.72 0.90
C THR A 160 22.06 -2.23 0.61
N ALA A 161 21.39 -1.66 -0.40
CA ALA A 161 21.51 -0.24 -0.72
C ALA A 161 20.96 0.65 0.40
N SER A 162 21.49 1.86 0.49
CA SER A 162 21.00 2.86 1.45
C SER A 162 19.54 3.23 1.17
N SER A 163 18.81 3.69 2.20
CA SER A 163 17.42 4.13 2.04
C SER A 163 17.27 5.21 0.98
N GLN A 164 18.24 6.12 0.85
CA GLN A 164 18.23 7.17 -0.17
C GLN A 164 18.26 6.59 -1.59
N ILE A 165 19.08 5.55 -1.83
CA ILE A 165 19.13 4.89 -3.14
C ILE A 165 17.83 4.13 -3.40
N LYS A 166 17.28 3.46 -2.39
CA LYS A 166 16.00 2.74 -2.51
C LYS A 166 14.86 3.70 -2.85
N ASP A 167 14.75 4.82 -2.14
CA ASP A 167 13.73 5.84 -2.40
C ASP A 167 13.90 6.47 -3.80
N ALA A 168 15.13 6.82 -4.20
CA ALA A 168 15.42 7.34 -5.54
C ALA A 168 15.08 6.34 -6.65
N THR A 169 15.29 5.04 -6.40
CA THR A 169 14.90 3.97 -7.34
C THR A 169 13.39 3.92 -7.54
N LEU A 170 12.61 4.03 -6.45
CA LEU A 170 11.15 4.07 -6.51
C LEU A 170 10.64 5.36 -7.17
N ALA A 171 11.29 6.50 -6.92
CA ALA A 171 10.99 7.75 -7.61
C ALA A 171 11.21 7.63 -9.12
N GLU A 172 12.29 6.98 -9.55
CA GLU A 172 12.55 6.75 -10.97
C GLU A 172 11.45 5.92 -11.64
N VAL A 173 10.85 4.94 -10.94
CA VAL A 173 9.67 4.22 -11.45
C VAL A 173 8.48 5.17 -11.67
N GLY A 174 8.23 6.08 -10.73
CA GLY A 174 7.19 7.12 -10.88
C GLY A 174 7.44 7.99 -12.12
N ARG A 175 8.69 8.43 -12.31
CA ARG A 175 9.10 9.20 -13.49
C ARG A 175 8.86 8.44 -14.79
N LEU A 176 9.33 7.19 -14.88
CA LEU A 176 9.21 6.36 -16.09
C LEU A 176 7.74 6.09 -16.47
N THR A 177 6.86 5.94 -15.49
CA THR A 177 5.42 5.74 -15.73
C THR A 177 4.79 6.91 -16.50
N SER A 178 5.24 8.14 -16.23
CA SER A 178 4.70 9.34 -16.87
C SER A 178 5.17 9.56 -18.32
N ILE A 179 6.21 8.85 -18.78
CA ILE A 179 6.78 9.05 -20.12
C ILE A 179 5.92 8.39 -21.21
N GLY A 180 5.26 7.29 -20.90
CA GLY A 180 4.46 6.51 -21.85
C GLY A 180 2.98 6.91 -21.95
N ILE A 181 2.54 7.90 -21.16
CA ILE A 181 1.11 8.24 -20.97
C ILE A 181 0.94 9.76 -21.21
N ARG A 182 1.47 10.23 -22.34
CA ARG A 182 1.30 11.60 -22.83
C ARG A 182 0.26 11.65 -23.93
#